data_AF-A0A3D0QD26-F1
#
_entry.id   AF-A0A3D0QD26-F1
#
_cell.length_a   1.000
_cell.length_b   1.000
_cell.length_c   1.000
_cell.angle_alpha   90.00
_cell.angle_beta   90.00
_cell.angle_gamma   90.00
#
_symmetry.space_group_name_H-M   'P 1'
#
loop_
_entity.id
_entity.type
_entity.pdbx_description
1 polymer ?
#
loop_
_entity_poly.entity_id
_entity_poly.type
_entity_poly.pdbx_seq_one_letter_code
_entity_poly.pdbx_strand_id
1 'polypeptide(L)'
;MNNLISLQKLIEKEYFILCSFLTTSQFISYCKDRSIDTSRKQLEQFEKLGIFFPIVRVKIPKIKIKIEYIENRTRYKDLGILKEGEEWQGDVKEEYAHFWFEKSYANNWLKEGILWDPRTRDFEEWDNFYDEDKREFIVSYYSIFQCYTLYNLTRSTKMELRAEWWYTYSEEDIARLTDQISEWAKIVIDSHKEIGIRGEVFPIICQVLSNRYFPETQTDRRIINISISSSYHDWDWYEYCGKWNPNSVLEDINLSIDNVKKAHELLSIDSRYADPLAHWYGLVNFVSLEQKRKLKGKALLAQLLYSMEHMIRLFYKELASETLFPPDENVSWKNDNFYGEGVTDNDFQYLEFLTNQYHLNPKPKLILIVEGKGEEEQFPRLSEELFGYSFPKLGIEIVNISGVAGFTGRKGFDRYGALEKFIDYYHNRQTIVFVVLDNEGRTENIKNKLINAPSKYYKTRFVTKSEYIHLWERKTIEFDNFSIEEIARAMSNINKGKYVFTPGDIENCQQESKNIATDHLSRLYKEKTGYDLPKPRLLKALSDSIIANGKNEIDSSGVPVRPITKLIHRIITLASTNHQPTCFEIWKKNQDSGYFGEIKE
;
A
#
# COMPACT_ATOMS: atom_id res chain seq x y z
N MET A 1 17.22 -14.74 -39.24
CA MET A 1 16.69 -13.47 -38.71
C MET A 1 17.44 -13.20 -37.42
N ASN A 2 18.11 -12.05 -37.29
CA ASN A 2 19.04 -11.78 -36.19
C ASN A 2 18.30 -11.81 -34.84
N ASN A 3 18.81 -12.57 -33.88
CA ASN A 3 18.43 -12.46 -32.48
C ASN A 3 18.39 -10.97 -32.08
N LEU A 4 17.30 -10.51 -31.46
CA LEU A 4 17.14 -9.11 -31.00
C LEU A 4 18.34 -8.65 -30.19
N ILE A 5 18.91 -9.55 -29.39
CA ILE A 5 20.19 -9.35 -28.72
C ILE A 5 20.93 -10.70 -28.68
N SER A 6 22.25 -10.68 -28.92
CA SER A 6 23.05 -11.89 -28.80
C SER A 6 23.25 -12.26 -27.33
N LEU A 7 23.38 -13.56 -27.04
CA LEU A 7 23.70 -14.04 -25.70
C LEU A 7 25.02 -13.48 -25.18
N GLN A 8 26.02 -13.32 -26.07
CA GLN A 8 27.27 -12.64 -25.76
C GLN A 8 27.02 -11.23 -25.20
N LYS A 9 26.17 -10.45 -25.85
CA LYS A 9 25.89 -9.08 -25.45
C LYS A 9 25.11 -9.00 -24.12
N LEU A 10 24.16 -9.92 -23.90
CA LEU A 10 23.48 -10.08 -22.61
C LEU A 10 24.47 -10.30 -21.46
N ILE A 11 25.52 -11.10 -21.69
CA ILE A 11 26.57 -11.39 -20.71
C ILE A 11 27.55 -10.22 -20.55
N GLU A 12 28.02 -9.62 -21.64
CA GLU A 12 28.95 -8.50 -21.61
C GLU A 12 28.39 -7.27 -20.87
N LYS A 13 27.08 -7.03 -21.02
CA LYS A 13 26.35 -5.92 -20.37
C LYS A 13 25.69 -6.31 -19.05
N GLU A 14 25.76 -7.58 -18.65
CA GLU A 14 25.26 -8.11 -17.38
C GLU A 14 23.78 -7.82 -17.13
N TYR A 15 22.94 -7.96 -18.16
CA TYR A 15 21.51 -7.64 -18.09
C TYR A 15 20.67 -8.58 -17.19
N PHE A 16 21.26 -9.23 -16.19
CA PHE A 16 20.64 -10.21 -15.30
C PHE A 16 20.98 -10.00 -13.81
N ILE A 17 21.61 -8.88 -13.45
CA ILE A 17 22.02 -8.60 -12.06
C ILE A 17 20.80 -8.51 -11.14
N LEU A 18 19.81 -7.68 -11.49
CA LEU A 18 18.62 -7.50 -10.65
C LEU A 18 17.53 -8.57 -10.91
N CYS A 19 17.42 -9.03 -12.15
CA CYS A 19 16.48 -10.07 -12.56
C CYS A 19 17.25 -11.28 -13.07
N SER A 20 17.81 -12.07 -12.17
CA SER A 20 18.57 -13.27 -12.53
C SER A 20 17.71 -14.33 -13.20
N PHE A 21 18.31 -15.12 -14.09
CA PHE A 21 17.61 -16.20 -14.75
C PHE A 21 17.28 -17.34 -13.77
N LEU A 22 16.11 -17.94 -13.96
CA LEU A 22 15.60 -19.05 -13.17
C LEU A 22 15.91 -20.37 -13.87
N THR A 23 16.30 -21.39 -13.11
CA THR A 23 16.35 -22.76 -13.66
C THR A 23 14.96 -23.23 -14.08
N THR A 24 14.85 -24.26 -14.93
CA THR A 24 13.57 -24.86 -15.34
C THR A 24 12.61 -25.08 -14.17
N SER A 25 13.05 -25.72 -13.08
CA SER A 25 12.21 -26.00 -11.91
C SER A 25 11.75 -24.73 -11.19
N GLN A 26 12.65 -23.75 -11.04
CA GLN A 26 12.32 -22.45 -10.44
C GLN A 26 11.34 -21.67 -11.31
N PHE A 27 11.52 -21.67 -12.63
CA PHE A 27 10.64 -21.00 -13.58
C PHE A 27 9.25 -21.62 -13.59
N ILE A 28 9.13 -22.96 -13.61
CA ILE A 28 7.85 -23.65 -13.49
C ILE A 28 7.13 -23.26 -12.19
N SER A 29 7.85 -23.26 -11.06
CA SER A 29 7.27 -22.82 -9.77
C SER A 29 6.79 -21.37 -9.83
N TYR A 30 7.62 -20.49 -10.38
CA TYR A 30 7.32 -19.06 -10.52
C TYR A 30 6.09 -18.80 -11.41
N CYS A 31 5.93 -19.57 -12.50
CA CYS A 31 4.76 -19.57 -13.37
C CYS A 31 3.50 -20.08 -12.65
N LYS A 32 3.63 -21.17 -11.89
CA LYS A 32 2.51 -21.79 -11.16
C LYS A 32 1.91 -20.84 -10.13
N ASP A 33 2.74 -20.09 -9.39
CA ASP A 33 2.28 -19.07 -8.43
C ASP A 33 1.44 -17.96 -9.10
N ARG A 34 1.59 -17.79 -10.42
CA ARG A 34 0.91 -16.82 -11.28
C ARG A 34 -0.24 -17.42 -12.10
N SER A 35 -0.70 -18.62 -11.73
CA SER A 35 -1.74 -19.37 -12.44
C SER A 35 -1.41 -19.68 -13.91
N ILE A 36 -0.12 -19.82 -14.23
CA ILE A 36 0.34 -20.36 -15.51
C ILE A 36 0.71 -21.81 -15.25
N ASP A 37 -0.22 -22.73 -15.53
CA ASP A 37 0.01 -24.15 -15.35
C ASP A 37 0.91 -24.68 -16.47
N THR A 38 2.06 -25.21 -16.10
CA THR A 38 3.01 -25.78 -17.03
C THR A 38 3.85 -26.88 -16.39
N SER A 39 4.55 -27.65 -17.22
CA SER A 39 5.40 -28.75 -16.78
C SER A 39 6.66 -28.83 -17.63
N ARG A 40 7.66 -29.58 -17.14
CA ARG A 40 8.90 -29.86 -17.88
C ARG A 40 8.62 -30.40 -19.29
N LYS A 41 7.69 -31.36 -19.38
CA LYS A 41 7.24 -31.97 -20.65
C LYS A 41 6.59 -30.96 -21.60
N GLN A 42 5.81 -30.02 -21.07
CA GLN A 42 5.17 -29.01 -21.90
C GLN A 42 6.19 -28.00 -22.43
N LEU A 43 7.15 -27.57 -21.61
CA LEU A 43 8.23 -26.68 -22.04
C LEU A 43 9.11 -27.33 -23.11
N GLU A 44 9.47 -28.61 -22.91
CA GLU A 44 10.17 -29.42 -23.92
C GLU A 44 9.38 -29.51 -25.23
N GLN A 45 8.06 -29.76 -25.15
CA GLN A 45 7.21 -29.81 -26.33
C GLN A 45 7.15 -28.47 -27.06
N PHE A 46 7.10 -27.35 -26.34
CA PHE A 46 7.15 -26.02 -26.97
C PHE A 46 8.50 -25.72 -27.62
N GLU A 47 9.60 -26.17 -27.03
CA GLU A 47 10.93 -26.06 -27.64
C GLU A 47 11.02 -26.91 -28.92
N LYS A 48 10.54 -28.15 -28.87
CA LYS A 48 10.46 -29.06 -30.03
C LYS A 48 9.64 -28.48 -31.17
N LEU A 49 8.59 -27.72 -30.85
CA LEU A 49 7.76 -27.01 -31.83
C LEU A 49 8.37 -25.69 -32.31
N GLY A 50 9.45 -25.24 -31.67
CA GLY A 50 10.16 -24.01 -32.01
C GLY A 50 9.45 -22.72 -31.62
N ILE A 51 8.61 -22.74 -30.57
CA ILE A 51 7.76 -21.60 -30.19
C ILE A 51 8.06 -21.03 -28.80
N PHE A 52 8.91 -21.70 -28.01
CA PHE A 52 9.35 -21.21 -26.71
C PHE A 52 10.69 -21.83 -26.33
N PHE A 53 11.70 -20.99 -26.10
CA PHE A 53 13.05 -21.43 -25.76
C PHE A 53 13.51 -20.86 -24.41
N PRO A 54 14.40 -21.55 -23.68
CA PRO A 54 15.16 -20.90 -22.62
C PRO A 54 16.03 -19.78 -23.20
N ILE A 55 16.37 -18.76 -22.39
CA ILE A 55 17.31 -17.70 -22.81
C ILE A 55 18.71 -18.29 -23.01
N VAL A 56 19.09 -19.24 -22.17
CA VAL A 56 20.42 -19.83 -22.16
C VAL A 56 20.37 -21.25 -21.62
N ARG A 57 21.24 -22.10 -22.16
CA ARG A 57 21.46 -23.46 -21.71
C ARG A 57 22.94 -23.67 -21.40
N VAL A 58 23.20 -24.48 -20.39
CA VAL A 58 24.54 -24.71 -19.84
C VAL A 58 24.76 -26.20 -19.66
N LYS A 59 25.85 -26.73 -20.23
CA LYS A 59 26.30 -28.13 -20.04
C LYS A 59 27.37 -28.19 -18.96
N ILE A 60 26.98 -28.44 -17.73
CA ILE A 60 27.86 -28.43 -16.57
C ILE A 60 28.93 -29.54 -16.72
N PRO A 61 30.22 -29.19 -16.76
CA PRO A 61 31.29 -30.18 -16.86
C PRO A 61 31.47 -30.93 -15.54
N LYS A 62 31.94 -32.18 -15.62
CA LYS A 62 32.43 -32.92 -14.44
C LYS A 62 33.82 -32.39 -14.08
N ILE A 63 34.00 -32.08 -12.80
CA ILE A 63 35.27 -31.68 -12.22
C ILE A 63 35.71 -32.71 -11.19
N LYS A 64 37.04 -32.84 -11.04
CA LYS A 64 37.66 -33.67 -10.02
C LYS A 64 38.00 -32.78 -8.84
N ILE A 65 37.46 -33.09 -7.67
CA ILE A 65 37.70 -32.37 -6.43
C ILE A 65 38.61 -33.22 -5.54
N LYS A 66 39.68 -32.62 -5.03
CA LYS A 66 40.59 -33.25 -4.07
C LYS A 66 39.88 -33.36 -2.73
N ILE A 67 39.83 -34.55 -2.15
CA ILE A 67 39.14 -34.78 -0.88
C ILE A 67 40.02 -35.50 0.13
N GLU A 68 39.79 -35.23 1.41
CA GLU A 68 40.37 -35.96 2.52
C GLU A 68 39.25 -36.50 3.41
N TYR A 69 39.14 -37.82 3.54
CA TYR A 69 38.11 -38.43 4.38
C TYR A 69 38.41 -38.23 5.87
N ILE A 70 37.39 -37.83 6.63
CA ILE A 70 37.41 -37.68 8.09
C ILE A 70 36.32 -38.60 8.67
N GLU A 71 36.43 -38.99 9.95
CA GLU A 71 35.42 -39.79 10.67
C GLU A 71 35.08 -41.13 9.98
N ASN A 72 36.05 -42.05 9.87
CA ASN A 72 35.84 -43.39 9.27
C ASN A 72 35.18 -43.36 7.88
N ARG A 73 35.56 -42.41 7.02
CA ARG A 73 35.06 -42.23 5.64
C ARG A 73 33.57 -41.85 5.53
N THR A 74 32.95 -41.39 6.61
CA THR A 74 31.56 -40.91 6.57
C THR A 74 31.45 -39.44 6.18
N ARG A 75 32.54 -38.67 6.35
CA ARG A 75 32.65 -37.27 5.92
C ARG A 75 33.95 -37.03 5.18
N TYR A 76 34.02 -35.96 4.40
CA TYR A 76 35.24 -35.53 3.74
C TYR A 76 35.41 -34.02 3.83
N LYS A 77 36.67 -33.58 3.76
CA LYS A 77 37.06 -32.18 3.60
C LYS A 77 37.37 -31.93 2.13
N ASP A 78 36.75 -30.89 1.57
CA ASP A 78 37.03 -30.38 0.23
C ASP A 78 38.36 -29.60 0.26
N LEU A 79 39.33 -30.03 -0.56
CA LEU A 79 40.66 -29.42 -0.70
C LEU A 79 40.84 -28.70 -2.05
N GLY A 80 39.74 -28.44 -2.76
CA GLY A 80 39.69 -27.71 -4.01
C GLY A 80 39.78 -28.59 -5.26
N ILE A 81 39.58 -27.95 -6.42
CA ILE A 81 39.58 -28.61 -7.73
C ILE A 81 40.99 -29.11 -8.08
N LEU A 82 41.08 -30.36 -8.55
CA LEU A 82 42.29 -30.95 -9.11
C LEU A 82 42.53 -30.38 -10.52
N LYS A 83 43.63 -29.64 -10.71
CA LYS A 83 43.96 -29.06 -12.01
C LYS A 83 44.54 -30.11 -12.94
N GLU A 84 44.37 -29.89 -14.25
CA GLU A 84 44.97 -30.76 -15.26
C GLU A 84 46.50 -30.73 -15.14
N GLY A 85 47.12 -31.91 -15.00
CA GLY A 85 48.57 -32.06 -14.78
C GLY A 85 49.05 -31.87 -13.34
N GLU A 86 48.15 -31.61 -12.38
CA GLU A 86 48.50 -31.55 -10.95
C GLU A 86 48.71 -32.96 -10.37
N GLU A 87 49.86 -33.21 -9.76
CA GLU A 87 50.11 -34.45 -9.02
C GLU A 87 49.39 -34.41 -7.65
N TRP A 88 48.41 -35.29 -7.46
CA TRP A 88 47.67 -35.45 -6.21
C TRP A 88 47.67 -36.91 -5.76
N GLN A 89 48.08 -37.14 -4.51
CA GLN A 89 48.23 -38.48 -3.92
C GLN A 89 47.06 -38.87 -3.01
N GLY A 90 46.10 -37.97 -2.78
CA GLY A 90 44.92 -38.21 -1.94
C GLY A 90 43.72 -38.72 -2.74
N ASP A 91 42.59 -38.91 -2.05
CA ASP A 91 41.34 -39.31 -2.69
C ASP A 91 40.77 -38.16 -3.56
N VAL A 92 40.02 -38.54 -4.59
CA VAL A 92 39.36 -37.61 -5.52
C VAL A 92 37.89 -37.96 -5.62
N LYS A 93 37.04 -36.93 -5.68
CA LYS A 93 35.62 -37.08 -5.94
C LYS A 93 35.26 -36.39 -7.26
N GLU A 94 34.53 -37.07 -8.13
CA GLU A 94 33.96 -36.46 -9.32
C GLU A 94 32.59 -35.87 -9.01
N GLU A 95 32.43 -34.58 -9.27
CA GLU A 95 31.16 -33.86 -9.12
C GLU A 95 30.96 -32.92 -10.31
N TYR A 96 29.71 -32.50 -10.52
CA TYR A 96 29.41 -31.46 -11.49
C TYR A 96 29.83 -30.10 -10.97
N ALA A 97 30.46 -29.27 -11.81
CA ALA A 97 30.85 -27.92 -11.43
C ALA A 97 29.65 -27.07 -11.00
N HIS A 98 29.88 -26.08 -10.14
CA HIS A 98 28.86 -25.08 -9.84
C HIS A 98 28.92 -23.95 -10.87
N PHE A 99 27.76 -23.55 -11.38
CA PHE A 99 27.64 -22.42 -12.31
C PHE A 99 26.90 -21.25 -11.65
N TRP A 100 27.48 -20.06 -11.81
CA TRP A 100 26.90 -18.79 -11.39
C TRP A 100 26.92 -17.84 -12.59
N PHE A 101 25.85 -17.05 -12.75
CA PHE A 101 25.83 -15.97 -13.75
C PHE A 101 26.67 -14.80 -13.27
N GLU A 102 27.99 -14.95 -13.30
CA GLU A 102 28.97 -13.87 -13.20
C GLU A 102 29.58 -13.64 -14.58
N LYS A 103 29.79 -12.38 -14.98
CA LYS A 103 30.28 -12.03 -16.32
C LYS A 103 31.55 -12.77 -16.74
N SER A 104 32.52 -12.91 -15.85
CA SER A 104 33.80 -13.58 -16.14
C SER A 104 33.58 -15.06 -16.48
N TYR A 105 32.86 -15.78 -15.63
CA TYR A 105 32.51 -17.19 -15.80
C TYR A 105 31.62 -17.44 -17.01
N ALA A 106 30.53 -16.67 -17.15
CA ALA A 106 29.59 -16.84 -18.25
C ALA A 106 30.26 -16.58 -19.61
N ASN A 107 31.17 -15.59 -19.71
CA ASN A 107 31.93 -15.35 -20.94
C ASN A 107 32.89 -16.50 -21.27
N ASN A 108 33.58 -17.05 -20.27
CA ASN A 108 34.49 -18.18 -20.49
C ASN A 108 33.72 -19.41 -20.98
N TRP A 109 32.60 -19.73 -20.32
CA TRP A 109 31.78 -20.89 -20.70
C TRP A 109 31.10 -20.70 -22.06
N LEU A 110 30.75 -19.47 -22.44
CA LEU A 110 30.27 -19.15 -23.78
C LEU A 110 31.36 -19.43 -24.83
N LYS A 111 32.60 -18.99 -24.58
CA LYS A 111 33.74 -19.20 -25.50
C LYS A 111 34.10 -20.68 -25.66
N GLU A 112 33.97 -21.47 -24.60
CA GLU A 112 34.20 -22.92 -24.61
C GLU A 112 33.03 -23.72 -25.22
N GLY A 113 31.92 -23.06 -25.59
CA GLY A 113 30.73 -23.72 -26.14
C GLY A 113 29.93 -24.52 -25.10
N ILE A 114 30.26 -24.38 -23.82
CA ILE A 114 29.58 -24.98 -22.66
C ILE A 114 28.28 -24.27 -22.34
N LEU A 115 28.23 -22.96 -22.58
CA LEU A 115 27.06 -22.11 -22.46
C LEU A 115 26.62 -21.67 -23.86
N TRP A 116 25.33 -21.79 -24.19
CA TRP A 116 24.84 -21.43 -25.52
C TRP A 116 23.39 -20.96 -25.51
N ASP A 117 23.01 -20.30 -26.59
CA ASP A 117 21.62 -19.99 -26.91
C ASP A 117 20.97 -21.21 -27.56
N PRO A 118 19.93 -21.83 -26.94
CA PRO A 118 19.26 -23.02 -27.46
C PRO A 118 18.78 -22.91 -28.91
N ARG A 119 18.47 -21.69 -29.39
CA ARG A 119 18.00 -21.45 -30.76
C ARG A 119 19.08 -21.64 -31.83
N THR A 120 20.36 -21.71 -31.41
CA THR A 120 21.49 -21.84 -32.33
C THR A 120 21.92 -23.30 -32.56
N ARG A 121 21.23 -24.26 -31.94
CA ARG A 121 21.49 -25.70 -32.07
C ARG A 121 20.20 -26.45 -32.41
N ASP A 122 20.36 -27.66 -32.93
CA ASP A 122 19.24 -28.57 -33.14
C ASP A 122 18.61 -28.96 -31.78
N PHE A 123 17.31 -29.25 -31.81
CA PHE A 123 16.58 -29.71 -30.63
C PHE A 123 17.16 -31.04 -30.11
N GLU A 124 17.31 -31.12 -28.79
CA GLU A 124 17.75 -32.31 -28.06
C GLU A 124 16.67 -32.69 -27.05
N GLU A 125 16.29 -33.98 -27.01
CA GLU A 125 15.33 -34.48 -26.02
C GLU A 125 15.87 -34.30 -24.60
N TRP A 126 15.02 -33.79 -23.70
CA TRP A 126 15.45 -33.36 -22.37
C TRP A 126 15.76 -34.53 -21.43
N ASP A 127 15.45 -35.76 -21.83
CA ASP A 127 15.92 -36.97 -21.16
C ASP A 127 17.45 -37.11 -21.23
N ASN A 128 18.09 -36.55 -22.28
CA ASN A 128 19.55 -36.52 -22.42
C ASN A 128 20.23 -35.47 -21.51
N PHE A 129 19.45 -34.64 -20.79
CA PHE A 129 20.00 -33.64 -19.88
C PHE A 129 20.45 -34.24 -18.54
N TYR A 130 20.21 -35.54 -18.35
CA TYR A 130 20.53 -36.27 -17.15
C TYR A 130 21.59 -37.34 -17.40
N ASP A 131 22.46 -37.54 -16.42
CA ASP A 131 23.36 -38.70 -16.43
C ASP A 131 22.65 -39.99 -16.01
N GLU A 132 23.39 -41.10 -16.02
CA GLU A 132 22.89 -42.42 -15.61
C GLU A 132 22.33 -42.44 -14.19
N ASP A 133 22.83 -41.55 -13.31
CA ASP A 133 22.38 -41.37 -11.92
C ASP A 133 21.20 -40.39 -11.79
N LYS A 134 20.60 -39.96 -12.92
CA LYS A 134 19.52 -38.96 -12.99
C LYS A 134 19.88 -37.58 -12.44
N ARG A 135 21.17 -37.23 -12.44
CA ARG A 135 21.64 -35.88 -12.09
C ARG A 135 21.60 -34.99 -13.33
N GLU A 136 20.96 -33.84 -13.21
CA GLU A 136 20.86 -32.86 -14.30
C GLU A 136 22.24 -32.23 -14.54
N PHE A 137 22.77 -32.38 -15.74
CA PHE A 137 24.03 -31.76 -16.15
C PHE A 137 23.86 -30.79 -17.32
N ILE A 138 22.70 -30.77 -17.96
CA ILE A 138 22.30 -29.71 -18.88
C ILE A 138 21.17 -28.91 -18.23
N VAL A 139 21.44 -27.66 -17.90
CA VAL A 139 20.50 -26.78 -17.20
C VAL A 139 20.00 -25.70 -18.14
N SER A 140 18.68 -25.57 -18.24
CA SER A 140 18.01 -24.50 -18.98
C SER A 140 17.61 -23.36 -18.05
N TYR A 141 17.82 -22.13 -18.50
CA TYR A 141 17.57 -20.92 -17.73
C TYR A 141 16.61 -19.97 -18.46
N TYR A 142 15.66 -19.45 -17.71
CA TYR A 142 14.57 -18.61 -18.19
C TYR A 142 14.57 -17.24 -17.51
N SER A 143 14.16 -16.21 -18.23
CA SER A 143 13.85 -14.90 -17.63
C SER A 143 12.50 -14.95 -16.92
N ILE A 144 12.36 -14.22 -15.80
CA ILE A 144 11.06 -14.04 -15.15
C ILE A 144 10.03 -13.41 -16.11
N PHE A 145 10.48 -12.60 -17.07
CA PHE A 145 9.62 -11.92 -18.03
C PHE A 145 9.08 -12.86 -19.11
N GLN A 146 9.69 -14.04 -19.31
CA GLN A 146 9.15 -15.07 -20.20
C GLN A 146 7.83 -15.67 -19.70
N CYS A 147 7.43 -15.37 -18.45
CA CYS A 147 6.07 -15.64 -17.97
C CYS A 147 4.99 -15.01 -18.86
N TYR A 148 5.23 -13.82 -19.41
CA TYR A 148 4.26 -13.18 -20.32
C TYR A 148 4.05 -14.00 -21.59
N THR A 149 5.15 -14.43 -22.23
CA THR A 149 5.10 -15.25 -23.44
C THR A 149 4.45 -16.60 -23.15
N LEU A 150 4.83 -17.24 -22.04
CA LEU A 150 4.24 -18.52 -21.65
C LEU A 150 2.75 -18.40 -21.30
N TYR A 151 2.34 -17.31 -20.63
CA TYR A 151 0.93 -17.04 -20.35
C TYR A 151 0.11 -16.94 -21.65
N ASN A 152 0.63 -16.20 -22.64
CA ASN A 152 -0.04 -16.09 -23.93
C ASN A 152 -0.08 -17.41 -24.69
N LEU A 153 1.05 -18.14 -24.73
CA LEU A 153 1.14 -19.47 -25.35
C LEU A 153 0.18 -20.47 -24.72
N THR A 154 0.18 -20.59 -23.39
CA THR A 154 -0.70 -21.55 -22.69
C THR A 154 -2.17 -21.18 -22.87
N ARG A 155 -2.52 -19.89 -22.92
CA ARG A 155 -3.88 -19.44 -23.22
C ARG A 155 -4.28 -19.72 -24.68
N SER A 156 -3.37 -19.50 -25.63
CA SER A 156 -3.67 -19.66 -27.06
C SER A 156 -3.67 -21.12 -27.50
N THR A 157 -2.90 -21.99 -26.84
CA THR A 157 -2.77 -23.43 -27.17
C THR A 157 -3.67 -24.33 -26.30
N LYS A 158 -4.45 -23.76 -25.39
CA LYS A 158 -5.42 -24.50 -24.58
C LYS A 158 -6.82 -24.34 -25.17
N MET A 159 -7.45 -25.47 -25.47
CA MET A 159 -8.87 -25.54 -25.79
C MET A 159 -9.64 -26.15 -24.62
N GLU A 160 -10.73 -25.51 -24.20
CA GLU A 160 -11.58 -26.00 -23.12
C GLU A 160 -12.86 -26.62 -23.68
N LEU A 161 -13.10 -27.90 -23.38
CA LEU A 161 -14.32 -28.61 -23.74
C LEU A 161 -15.18 -28.82 -22.50
N ARG A 162 -16.46 -28.49 -22.63
CA ARG A 162 -17.46 -28.68 -21.58
C ARG A 162 -17.97 -30.11 -21.59
N ALA A 163 -17.97 -30.76 -20.44
CA ALA A 163 -18.33 -32.17 -20.32
C ALA A 163 -19.78 -32.45 -20.75
N GLU A 164 -20.69 -31.51 -20.49
CA GLU A 164 -22.09 -31.61 -20.89
C GLU A 164 -22.27 -31.68 -22.42
N TRP A 165 -21.40 -31.02 -23.18
CA TRP A 165 -21.44 -31.08 -24.65
C TRP A 165 -20.80 -32.37 -25.16
N TRP A 166 -19.66 -32.75 -24.58
CA TRP A 166 -18.97 -33.99 -24.93
C TRP A 166 -19.86 -35.23 -24.77
N TYR A 167 -20.64 -35.30 -23.70
CA TYR A 167 -21.56 -36.41 -23.45
C TYR A 167 -22.64 -36.59 -24.54
N THR A 168 -22.99 -35.50 -25.23
CA THR A 168 -24.03 -35.50 -26.27
C THR A 168 -23.50 -35.62 -27.69
N TYR A 169 -22.18 -35.57 -27.89
CA TYR A 169 -21.57 -35.63 -29.21
C TYR A 169 -21.69 -37.03 -29.81
N SER A 170 -22.14 -37.07 -31.07
CA SER A 170 -22.07 -38.26 -31.89
C SER A 170 -20.63 -38.54 -32.33
N GLU A 171 -20.36 -39.72 -32.89
CA GLU A 171 -19.05 -40.03 -33.48
C GLU A 171 -18.67 -39.05 -34.60
N GLU A 172 -19.66 -38.61 -35.41
CA GLU A 172 -19.47 -37.61 -36.46
C GLU A 172 -19.10 -36.23 -35.88
N ASP A 173 -19.73 -35.83 -34.76
CA ASP A 173 -19.38 -34.60 -34.06
C ASP A 173 -17.96 -34.63 -33.51
N ILE A 174 -17.54 -35.77 -32.95
CA ILE A 174 -16.19 -35.96 -32.42
C ILE A 174 -15.15 -35.90 -33.56
N ALA A 175 -15.42 -36.55 -34.69
CA ALA A 175 -14.53 -36.53 -35.85
C ALA A 175 -14.37 -35.10 -36.38
N ARG A 176 -15.48 -34.39 -36.61
CA ARG A 176 -15.47 -32.99 -37.06
C ARG A 176 -14.74 -32.08 -36.08
N LEU A 177 -14.97 -32.24 -34.78
CA LEU A 177 -14.27 -31.47 -33.76
C LEU A 177 -12.77 -31.76 -33.78
N THR A 178 -12.36 -33.02 -33.95
CA THR A 178 -10.94 -33.41 -34.03
C THR A 178 -10.24 -32.75 -35.22
N ASP A 179 -10.92 -32.68 -36.38
CA ASP A 179 -10.41 -31.96 -37.55
C ASP A 179 -10.26 -30.47 -37.28
N GLN A 180 -11.27 -29.85 -36.67
CA GLN A 180 -11.23 -28.44 -36.27
C GLN A 180 -10.12 -28.14 -35.27
N ILE A 181 -9.91 -29.01 -34.27
CA ILE A 181 -8.80 -28.91 -33.31
C ILE A 181 -7.47 -28.97 -34.05
N SER A 182 -7.33 -29.90 -35.00
CA SER A 182 -6.09 -30.11 -35.74
C SER A 182 -5.75 -28.91 -36.62
N GLU A 183 -6.75 -28.33 -37.30
CA GLU A 183 -6.60 -27.13 -38.11
C GLU A 183 -6.26 -25.92 -37.24
N TRP A 184 -7.03 -25.69 -36.17
CA TRP A 184 -6.77 -24.62 -35.21
C TRP A 184 -5.37 -24.73 -34.59
N ALA A 185 -4.95 -25.92 -34.18
CA ALA A 185 -3.63 -26.14 -33.59
C ALA A 185 -2.52 -25.76 -34.56
N LYS A 186 -2.62 -26.14 -35.85
CA LYS A 186 -1.65 -25.73 -36.87
C LYS A 186 -1.57 -24.20 -36.98
N ILE A 187 -2.72 -23.54 -37.11
CA ILE A 187 -2.80 -22.07 -37.23
C ILE A 187 -2.17 -21.39 -36.00
N VAL A 188 -2.52 -21.83 -34.79
CA VAL A 188 -2.00 -21.24 -33.55
C VAL A 188 -0.49 -21.47 -33.43
N ILE A 189 -0.01 -22.69 -33.65
CA ILE A 189 1.41 -22.99 -33.52
C ILE A 189 2.23 -22.23 -34.57
N ASP A 190 1.79 -22.21 -35.82
CA ASP A 190 2.50 -21.49 -36.88
C ASP A 190 2.53 -19.97 -36.62
N SER A 191 1.45 -19.39 -36.08
CA SER A 191 1.44 -17.98 -35.69
C SER A 191 2.44 -17.63 -34.57
N HIS A 192 2.87 -18.61 -33.76
CA HIS A 192 3.87 -18.40 -32.70
C HIS A 192 5.30 -18.74 -33.15
N LYS A 193 5.47 -19.42 -34.29
CA LYS A 193 6.78 -19.59 -34.95
C LYS A 193 7.25 -18.31 -35.62
N GLU A 194 6.33 -17.47 -36.08
CA GLU A 194 6.66 -16.12 -36.54
C GLU A 194 7.07 -15.26 -35.34
N ILE A 195 8.25 -14.62 -35.41
CA ILE A 195 8.75 -13.75 -34.34
C ILE A 195 7.87 -12.50 -34.26
N GLY A 196 6.80 -12.59 -33.47
CA GLY A 196 5.89 -11.51 -33.18
C GLY A 196 6.35 -10.66 -32.00
N ILE A 197 5.91 -9.40 -31.99
CA ILE A 197 6.15 -8.45 -30.89
C ILE A 197 5.68 -8.99 -29.53
N ARG A 198 4.54 -9.71 -29.49
CA ARG A 198 4.01 -10.37 -28.27
C ARG A 198 4.74 -11.68 -27.88
N GLY A 199 5.64 -12.18 -28.73
CA GLY A 199 6.40 -13.41 -28.56
C GLY A 199 7.66 -13.19 -27.71
N GLU A 200 8.83 -13.45 -28.28
CA GLU A 200 10.13 -13.37 -27.57
C GLU A 200 10.64 -11.94 -27.35
N VAL A 201 10.08 -10.95 -28.07
CA VAL A 201 10.56 -9.56 -28.05
C VAL A 201 10.38 -8.92 -26.67
N PHE A 202 9.19 -9.01 -26.06
CA PHE A 202 8.91 -8.33 -24.78
C PHE A 202 9.76 -8.85 -23.61
N PRO A 203 9.89 -10.17 -23.38
CA PRO A 203 10.76 -10.66 -22.32
C PRO A 203 12.20 -10.19 -22.46
N ILE A 204 12.73 -10.17 -23.70
CA ILE A 204 14.10 -9.73 -23.98
C ILE A 204 14.26 -8.24 -23.67
N ILE A 205 13.36 -7.39 -24.16
CA ILE A 205 13.38 -5.95 -23.83
C ILE A 205 13.36 -5.78 -22.31
N CYS A 206 12.40 -6.40 -21.62
CA CYS A 206 12.26 -6.26 -20.18
C CYS A 206 13.49 -6.77 -19.42
N GLN A 207 14.12 -7.84 -19.89
CA GLN A 207 15.38 -8.34 -19.31
C GLN A 207 16.50 -7.31 -19.44
N VAL A 208 16.69 -6.75 -20.64
CA VAL A 208 17.69 -5.70 -20.91
C VAL A 208 17.45 -4.45 -20.07
N LEU A 209 16.19 -4.06 -19.91
CA LEU A 209 15.78 -2.90 -19.12
C LEU A 209 15.81 -3.13 -17.60
N SER A 210 15.88 -4.39 -17.15
CA SER A 210 15.63 -4.75 -15.76
C SER A 210 16.60 -4.11 -14.77
N ASN A 211 17.90 -4.07 -15.07
CA ASN A 211 18.88 -3.46 -14.19
C ASN A 211 18.61 -1.96 -13.96
N ARG A 212 18.11 -1.25 -14.98
CA ARG A 212 17.85 0.19 -14.92
C ARG A 212 16.52 0.52 -14.26
N TYR A 213 15.44 -0.13 -14.69
CA TYR A 213 14.08 0.32 -14.36
C TYR A 213 13.29 -0.64 -13.46
N PHE A 214 13.70 -1.91 -13.30
CA PHE A 214 12.94 -2.84 -12.46
C PHE A 214 12.79 -2.34 -11.01
N PRO A 215 13.82 -1.75 -10.35
CA PRO A 215 13.66 -1.17 -9.02
C PRO A 215 12.54 -0.13 -8.91
N GLU A 216 12.38 0.73 -9.93
CA GLU A 216 11.32 1.74 -9.96
C GLU A 216 9.91 1.13 -10.04
N THR A 217 9.80 -0.15 -10.40
CA THR A 217 8.55 -0.92 -10.34
C THR A 217 8.36 -1.62 -9.00
N GLN A 218 9.44 -1.84 -8.24
CA GLN A 218 9.44 -2.50 -6.94
C GLN A 218 9.19 -1.48 -5.83
N THR A 219 8.07 -0.75 -5.95
CA THR A 219 7.73 0.40 -5.11
C THR A 219 6.27 0.37 -4.66
N ASP A 220 5.99 1.10 -3.60
CA ASP A 220 4.65 1.52 -3.16
C ASP A 220 4.38 3.00 -3.50
N ARG A 221 5.10 3.50 -4.52
CA ARG A 221 5.28 4.90 -4.94
C ARG A 221 6.11 5.77 -4.00
N ARG A 222 6.39 5.33 -2.77
CA ARG A 222 7.14 6.11 -1.77
C ARG A 222 8.55 5.60 -1.54
N ILE A 223 8.76 4.28 -1.67
CA ILE A 223 10.05 3.63 -1.41
C ILE A 223 10.42 2.74 -2.59
N ILE A 224 11.62 2.96 -3.16
CA ILE A 224 12.21 2.06 -4.16
C ILE A 224 13.00 0.96 -3.42
N ASN A 225 12.80 -0.29 -3.83
CA ASN A 225 13.51 -1.42 -3.23
C ASN A 225 14.47 -2.06 -4.26
N ILE A 226 15.74 -2.12 -3.91
CA ILE A 226 16.81 -2.68 -4.73
C ILE A 226 17.28 -3.98 -4.09
N SER A 227 17.09 -5.10 -4.78
CA SER A 227 17.51 -6.42 -4.33
C SER A 227 18.58 -6.95 -5.27
N ILE A 228 19.80 -7.11 -4.76
CA ILE A 228 20.96 -7.56 -5.54
C ILE A 228 21.37 -8.96 -5.05
N SER A 229 21.80 -9.82 -6.00
CA SER A 229 22.37 -11.12 -5.67
C SER A 229 23.67 -10.97 -4.86
N SER A 230 23.96 -11.91 -3.95
CA SER A 230 25.21 -11.92 -3.18
C SER A 230 26.47 -11.91 -4.04
N SER A 231 26.39 -12.48 -5.26
CA SER A 231 27.49 -12.49 -6.23
C SER A 231 27.83 -11.10 -6.80
N TYR A 232 26.99 -10.10 -6.56
CA TYR A 232 27.10 -8.74 -7.09
C TYR A 232 27.10 -7.67 -5.99
N HIS A 233 27.61 -8.00 -4.79
CA HIS A 233 27.57 -7.09 -3.63
C HIS A 233 28.29 -5.75 -3.84
N ASP A 234 29.27 -5.68 -4.73
CA ASP A 234 30.01 -4.46 -5.07
C ASP A 234 29.33 -3.63 -6.19
N TRP A 235 28.22 -4.10 -6.77
CA TRP A 235 27.53 -3.40 -7.84
C TRP A 235 26.64 -2.27 -7.29
N ASP A 236 26.87 -1.04 -7.75
CA ASP A 236 26.10 0.15 -7.36
C ASP A 236 25.07 0.54 -8.44
N TRP A 237 23.79 0.49 -8.07
CA TRP A 237 22.68 0.85 -8.94
C TRP A 237 22.69 2.34 -9.36
N TYR A 238 23.07 3.25 -8.45
CA TYR A 238 23.12 4.67 -8.75
C TYR A 238 24.26 4.99 -9.73
N GLU A 239 25.42 4.35 -9.57
CA GLU A 239 26.51 4.47 -10.54
C GLU A 239 26.10 3.91 -11.91
N TYR A 240 25.41 2.77 -11.93
CA TYR A 240 24.87 2.19 -13.16
C TYR A 240 23.90 3.15 -13.86
N CYS A 241 22.96 3.73 -13.11
CA CYS A 241 22.03 4.74 -13.63
C CYS A 241 22.76 5.97 -14.19
N GLY A 242 23.83 6.43 -13.54
CA GLY A 242 24.63 7.58 -14.02
C GLY A 242 25.35 7.33 -15.35
N LYS A 243 25.60 6.06 -15.70
CA LYS A 243 26.23 5.65 -16.97
C LYS A 243 25.23 5.15 -18.01
N TRP A 244 23.95 5.09 -17.69
CA TRP A 244 22.91 4.57 -18.57
C TRP A 244 22.72 5.46 -19.80
N ASN A 245 22.64 4.85 -20.98
CA ASN A 245 22.33 5.53 -22.23
C ASN A 245 21.21 4.77 -22.96
N PRO A 246 19.97 5.32 -22.99
CA PRO A 246 18.83 4.62 -23.57
C PRO A 246 18.97 4.42 -25.09
N ASN A 247 19.62 5.34 -25.82
CA ASN A 247 19.81 5.23 -27.27
C ASN A 247 20.76 4.07 -27.63
N SER A 248 21.85 3.91 -26.88
CA SER A 248 22.76 2.77 -27.06
C SER A 248 22.04 1.45 -26.82
N VAL A 249 21.12 1.39 -25.86
CA VAL A 249 20.35 0.18 -25.57
C VAL A 249 19.34 -0.11 -26.68
N LEU A 250 18.71 0.92 -27.24
CA LEU A 250 17.78 0.79 -28.37
C LEU A 250 18.49 0.25 -29.63
N GLU A 251 19.70 0.75 -29.91
CA GLU A 251 20.58 0.21 -30.95
C GLU A 251 20.97 -1.24 -30.64
N ASP A 252 21.29 -1.53 -29.37
CA ASP A 252 21.74 -2.84 -28.93
C ASP A 252 20.70 -3.94 -29.13
N ILE A 253 19.41 -3.61 -28.97
CA ILE A 253 18.27 -4.52 -29.17
C ILE A 253 17.67 -4.44 -30.59
N ASN A 254 18.20 -3.57 -31.45
CA ASN A 254 17.76 -3.36 -32.84
C ASN A 254 16.25 -3.11 -32.98
N LEU A 255 15.71 -2.19 -32.17
CA LEU A 255 14.29 -1.80 -32.20
C LEU A 255 14.13 -0.32 -32.55
N SER A 256 12.98 0.03 -33.12
CA SER A 256 12.59 1.44 -33.26
C SER A 256 11.84 1.95 -32.02
N ILE A 257 11.79 3.27 -31.85
CA ILE A 257 10.97 3.92 -30.81
C ILE A 257 9.48 3.51 -30.95
N ASP A 258 8.99 3.37 -32.19
CA ASP A 258 7.62 2.89 -32.45
C ASP A 258 7.39 1.46 -31.97
N ASN A 259 8.41 0.59 -32.03
CA ASN A 259 8.32 -0.74 -31.47
C ASN A 259 8.19 -0.70 -29.95
N VAL A 260 8.93 0.19 -29.28
CA VAL A 260 8.83 0.41 -27.82
C VAL A 260 7.44 0.91 -27.44
N LYS A 261 6.89 1.88 -28.17
CA LYS A 261 5.54 2.39 -27.95
C LYS A 261 4.47 1.31 -28.13
N LYS A 262 4.55 0.55 -29.22
CA LYS A 262 3.65 -0.59 -29.47
C LYS A 262 3.78 -1.67 -28.40
N ALA A 263 4.99 -1.88 -27.86
CA ALA A 263 5.20 -2.81 -26.76
C ALA A 263 4.44 -2.38 -25.50
N HIS A 264 4.56 -1.11 -25.14
CA HIS A 264 3.82 -0.51 -24.03
C HIS A 264 2.30 -0.63 -24.22
N GLU A 265 1.76 -0.27 -25.39
CA GLU A 265 0.32 -0.34 -25.66
C GLU A 265 -0.25 -1.75 -25.46
N LEU A 266 0.44 -2.77 -25.96
CA LEU A 266 0.00 -4.16 -25.85
C LEU A 266 0.10 -4.68 -24.41
N LEU A 267 1.18 -4.36 -23.68
CA LEU A 267 1.34 -4.75 -22.27
C LEU A 267 0.34 -4.03 -21.36
N SER A 268 0.02 -2.76 -21.63
CA SER A 268 -0.99 -2.00 -20.90
C SER A 268 -2.38 -2.65 -21.06
N ILE A 269 -2.75 -3.09 -22.27
CA ILE A 269 -3.99 -3.83 -22.51
C ILE A 269 -3.98 -5.20 -21.81
N ASP A 270 -2.91 -5.98 -22.02
CA ASP A 270 -2.84 -7.35 -21.53
C ASP A 270 -2.77 -7.42 -19.99
N SER A 271 -2.08 -6.47 -19.35
CA SER A 271 -2.01 -6.38 -17.88
C SER A 271 -3.38 -6.14 -17.26
N ARG A 272 -4.17 -5.19 -17.79
CA ARG A 272 -5.55 -4.95 -17.34
C ARG A 272 -6.46 -6.13 -17.57
N TYR A 273 -6.34 -6.80 -18.72
CA TYR A 273 -7.15 -7.97 -19.02
C TYR A 273 -6.83 -9.14 -18.09
N ALA A 274 -5.55 -9.29 -17.73
CA ALA A 274 -5.13 -10.32 -16.79
C ALA A 274 -5.54 -10.01 -15.34
N ASP A 275 -5.62 -8.73 -14.96
CA ASP A 275 -5.79 -8.32 -13.56
C ASP A 275 -7.24 -8.41 -13.05
N PRO A 276 -7.57 -9.33 -12.11
CA PRO A 276 -8.86 -9.30 -11.43
C PRO A 276 -9.04 -8.05 -10.54
N LEU A 277 -7.97 -7.30 -10.25
CA LEU A 277 -7.98 -6.08 -9.44
C LEU A 277 -7.81 -4.81 -10.29
N ALA A 278 -8.04 -4.86 -11.61
CA ALA A 278 -7.79 -3.72 -12.50
C ALA A 278 -8.49 -2.42 -12.06
N HIS A 279 -9.70 -2.51 -11.50
CA HIS A 279 -10.44 -1.35 -10.98
C HIS A 279 -9.87 -0.77 -9.67
N TRP A 280 -8.98 -1.50 -9.02
CA TRP A 280 -8.29 -1.13 -7.78
C TRP A 280 -6.84 -0.73 -8.05
N TYR A 281 -6.40 -0.69 -9.32
CA TYR A 281 -5.01 -0.44 -9.72
C TYR A 281 -4.37 0.75 -9.01
N GLY A 282 -5.06 1.90 -8.99
CA GLY A 282 -4.57 3.10 -8.31
C GLY A 282 -4.25 2.86 -6.83
N LEU A 283 -5.11 2.13 -6.11
CA LEU A 283 -4.90 1.79 -4.70
C LEU A 283 -3.82 0.74 -4.51
N VAL A 284 -3.82 -0.31 -5.33
CA VAL A 284 -2.83 -1.41 -5.29
C VAL A 284 -1.41 -0.86 -5.51
N ASN A 285 -1.25 0.19 -6.32
CA ASN A 285 0.05 0.83 -6.52
C ASN A 285 0.67 1.39 -5.23
N PHE A 286 -0.14 1.83 -4.26
CA PHE A 286 0.31 2.33 -2.95
C PHE A 286 0.43 1.25 -1.85
N VAL A 287 0.06 0.00 -2.16
CA VAL A 287 0.25 -1.13 -1.25
C VAL A 287 1.74 -1.46 -1.16
N SER A 288 2.24 -1.87 0.01
CA SER A 288 3.66 -2.20 0.16
C SER A 288 4.04 -3.42 -0.69
N LEU A 289 5.29 -3.44 -1.18
CA LEU A 289 5.78 -4.50 -2.06
C LEU A 289 5.65 -5.90 -1.42
N GLU A 290 5.93 -6.02 -0.12
CA GLU A 290 5.80 -7.28 0.60
C GLU A 290 4.37 -7.83 0.56
N GLN A 291 3.37 -6.95 0.65
CA GLN A 291 1.97 -7.35 0.58
C GLN A 291 1.55 -7.65 -0.87
N LYS A 292 2.04 -6.91 -1.87
CA LYS A 292 1.83 -7.26 -3.30
C LYS A 292 2.38 -8.65 -3.63
N ARG A 293 3.53 -9.03 -3.05
CA ARG A 293 4.12 -10.38 -3.23
C ARG A 293 3.28 -11.52 -2.64
N LYS A 294 2.34 -11.23 -1.74
CA LYS A 294 1.40 -12.21 -1.17
C LYS A 294 0.16 -12.43 -2.04
N LEU A 295 -0.05 -11.63 -3.08
CA LEU A 295 -1.06 -11.90 -4.10
C LEU A 295 -0.79 -13.27 -4.74
N LYS A 296 -1.84 -13.91 -5.27
CA LYS A 296 -1.75 -15.23 -5.90
C LYS A 296 -2.41 -15.21 -7.27
N GLY A 297 -1.96 -16.14 -8.12
CA GLY A 297 -2.57 -16.39 -9.41
C GLY A 297 -2.55 -15.17 -10.33
N LYS A 298 -3.68 -14.90 -10.99
CA LYS A 298 -3.81 -13.81 -11.96
C LYS A 298 -3.51 -12.42 -11.38
N ALA A 299 -3.82 -12.18 -10.10
CA ALA A 299 -3.48 -10.90 -9.45
C ALA A 299 -1.95 -10.72 -9.34
N LEU A 300 -1.22 -11.78 -9.00
CA LEU A 300 0.25 -11.75 -8.95
C LEU A 300 0.87 -11.66 -10.35
N LEU A 301 0.26 -12.33 -11.34
CA LEU A 301 0.67 -12.20 -12.74
C LEU A 301 0.55 -10.75 -13.21
N ALA A 302 -0.59 -10.11 -12.95
CA ALA A 302 -0.82 -8.72 -13.32
C ALA A 302 0.24 -7.77 -12.77
N GLN A 303 0.69 -7.96 -11.52
CA GLN A 303 1.78 -7.14 -10.96
C GLN A 303 3.09 -7.27 -11.75
N LEU A 304 3.44 -8.47 -12.25
CA LEU A 304 4.60 -8.63 -13.13
C LEU A 304 4.39 -7.91 -14.47
N LEU A 305 3.19 -7.99 -15.05
CA LEU A 305 2.88 -7.32 -16.31
C LEU A 305 2.89 -5.79 -16.17
N TYR A 306 2.42 -5.26 -15.04
CA TYR A 306 2.55 -3.85 -14.69
C TYR A 306 4.01 -3.44 -14.49
N SER A 307 4.85 -4.28 -13.88
CA SER A 307 6.29 -4.02 -13.85
C SER A 307 6.88 -3.97 -15.25
N MET A 308 6.53 -4.91 -16.14
CA MET A 308 7.00 -4.90 -17.53
C MET A 308 6.57 -3.63 -18.28
N GLU A 309 5.29 -3.28 -18.21
CA GLU A 309 4.74 -2.05 -18.80
C GLU A 309 5.48 -0.81 -18.26
N HIS A 310 5.62 -0.70 -16.94
CA HIS A 310 6.21 0.47 -16.30
C HIS A 310 7.68 0.65 -16.69
N MET A 311 8.47 -0.43 -16.77
CA MET A 311 9.85 -0.34 -17.27
C MET A 311 9.91 0.20 -18.70
N ILE A 312 9.03 -0.28 -19.59
CA ILE A 312 8.98 0.19 -20.98
C ILE A 312 8.51 1.65 -21.06
N ARG A 313 7.55 2.05 -20.23
CA ARG A 313 7.08 3.44 -20.15
C ARG A 313 8.19 4.40 -19.70
N LEU A 314 8.99 4.01 -18.71
CA LEU A 314 10.15 4.79 -18.25
C LEU A 314 11.22 4.89 -19.34
N PHE A 315 11.52 3.77 -20.01
CA PHE A 315 12.46 3.73 -21.12
C PHE A 315 12.02 4.63 -22.29
N TYR A 316 10.75 4.57 -22.67
CA TYR A 316 10.19 5.44 -23.71
C TYR A 316 10.27 6.91 -23.31
N LYS A 317 9.99 7.25 -22.05
CA LYS A 317 10.08 8.63 -21.54
C LYS A 317 11.49 9.19 -21.68
N GLU A 318 12.53 8.40 -21.40
CA GLU A 318 13.92 8.84 -21.60
C GLU A 318 14.31 8.95 -23.08
N LEU A 319 13.77 8.10 -23.95
CA LEU A 319 14.04 8.14 -25.40
C LEU A 319 13.37 9.33 -26.10
N ALA A 320 12.09 9.58 -25.81
CA ALA A 320 11.24 10.51 -26.56
C ALA A 320 10.93 11.81 -25.80
N SER A 321 11.30 11.93 -24.51
CA SER A 321 10.88 13.01 -23.61
C SER A 321 9.35 13.15 -23.48
N GLU A 322 8.60 12.12 -23.87
CA GLU A 322 7.15 12.04 -23.81
C GLU A 322 6.71 11.00 -22.78
N THR A 323 5.67 11.29 -22.00
CA THR A 323 5.14 10.34 -21.02
C THR A 323 3.97 9.59 -21.64
N LEU A 324 4.09 8.26 -21.74
CA LEU A 324 2.95 7.40 -22.08
C LEU A 324 2.01 7.25 -20.88
N PHE A 325 0.75 6.93 -21.16
CA PHE A 325 -0.26 6.75 -20.10
C PHE A 325 -0.05 5.46 -19.33
N PRO A 326 -0.12 5.47 -17.99
CA PRO A 326 -0.21 4.23 -17.22
C PRO A 326 -1.50 3.46 -17.57
N PRO A 327 -1.61 2.17 -17.19
CA PRO A 327 -2.72 1.32 -17.59
C PRO A 327 -4.13 1.79 -17.21
N ASP A 328 -4.29 2.52 -16.11
CA ASP A 328 -5.57 3.10 -15.69
C ASP A 328 -5.95 4.37 -16.45
N GLU A 329 -5.05 4.96 -17.22
CA GLU A 329 -5.26 6.20 -17.97
C GLU A 329 -5.27 6.00 -19.48
N ASN A 330 -5.76 7.00 -20.21
CA ASN A 330 -5.73 7.07 -21.67
C ASN A 330 -5.95 8.51 -22.16
N VAL A 331 -6.05 8.69 -23.48
CA VAL A 331 -6.23 10.01 -24.11
C VAL A 331 -7.53 10.71 -23.66
N SER A 332 -8.63 9.96 -23.45
CA SER A 332 -9.92 10.54 -23.07
C SER A 332 -10.10 10.68 -21.56
N TRP A 333 -9.27 10.00 -20.76
CA TRP A 333 -9.39 10.02 -19.31
C TRP A 333 -8.03 9.91 -18.60
N LYS A 334 -7.74 10.88 -17.73
CA LYS A 334 -6.58 10.90 -16.84
C LYS A 334 -7.04 10.97 -15.39
N ASN A 335 -6.24 10.47 -14.46
CA ASN A 335 -6.56 10.57 -13.03
C ASN A 335 -6.77 12.03 -12.59
N ASP A 336 -5.97 12.97 -13.09
CA ASP A 336 -6.11 14.40 -12.79
C ASP A 336 -7.46 15.00 -13.23
N ASN A 337 -8.15 14.42 -14.22
CA ASN A 337 -9.49 14.87 -14.59
C ASN A 337 -10.50 14.66 -13.45
N PHE A 338 -10.27 13.66 -12.59
CA PHE A 338 -11.11 13.36 -11.43
C PHE A 338 -10.55 14.00 -10.15
N TYR A 339 -9.26 13.80 -9.85
CA TYR A 339 -8.67 14.24 -8.59
C TYR A 339 -8.34 15.74 -8.55
N GLY A 340 -8.12 16.36 -9.71
CA GLY A 340 -7.68 17.74 -9.86
C GLY A 340 -6.26 17.82 -10.44
N GLU A 341 -6.00 18.87 -11.22
CA GLU A 341 -4.71 19.11 -11.87
C GLU A 341 -3.56 19.19 -10.86
N GLY A 342 -2.48 18.44 -11.13
CA GLY A 342 -1.27 18.40 -10.31
C GLY A 342 -1.39 17.57 -9.02
N VAL A 343 -2.54 16.94 -8.78
CA VAL A 343 -2.72 16.08 -7.59
C VAL A 343 -1.93 14.79 -7.74
N THR A 344 -1.91 14.18 -8.92
CA THR A 344 -1.24 12.89 -9.13
C THR A 344 0.29 12.98 -9.10
N ASP A 345 0.85 14.19 -9.25
CA ASP A 345 2.27 14.50 -9.07
C ASP A 345 2.68 14.54 -7.59
N ASN A 346 1.71 14.64 -6.67
CA ASN A 346 1.94 14.62 -5.23
C ASN A 346 1.35 13.35 -4.60
N ASP A 347 2.19 12.33 -4.44
CA ASP A 347 1.78 11.03 -3.90
C ASP A 347 1.08 11.08 -2.54
N PHE A 348 1.40 12.06 -1.67
CA PHE A 348 0.71 12.22 -0.39
C PHE A 348 -0.73 12.69 -0.58
N GLN A 349 -0.93 13.69 -1.43
CA GLN A 349 -2.26 14.25 -1.71
C GLN A 349 -3.10 13.28 -2.53
N TYR A 350 -2.49 12.62 -3.52
CA TYR A 350 -3.17 11.62 -4.31
C TYR A 350 -3.64 10.46 -3.43
N LEU A 351 -2.77 9.92 -2.58
CA LEU A 351 -3.16 8.85 -1.65
C LEU A 351 -4.26 9.28 -0.68
N GLU A 352 -4.23 10.52 -0.19
CA GLU A 352 -5.29 11.07 0.68
C GLU A 352 -6.66 11.01 -0.01
N PHE A 353 -6.77 11.54 -1.24
CA PHE A 353 -8.04 11.53 -1.98
C PHE A 353 -8.48 10.14 -2.43
N LEU A 354 -7.52 9.32 -2.87
CA LEU A 354 -7.76 7.94 -3.26
C LEU A 354 -8.31 7.13 -2.07
N THR A 355 -7.68 7.20 -0.90
CA THR A 355 -8.16 6.46 0.30
C THR A 355 -9.49 6.99 0.83
N ASN A 356 -9.80 8.28 0.61
CA ASN A 356 -11.13 8.83 0.92
C ASN A 356 -12.23 8.17 0.08
N GLN A 357 -11.98 7.88 -1.20
CA GLN A 357 -12.94 7.20 -2.08
C GLN A 357 -13.30 5.80 -1.58
N TYR A 358 -12.35 5.09 -0.98
CA TYR A 358 -12.55 3.75 -0.43
C TYR A 358 -12.94 3.74 1.05
N HIS A 359 -13.08 4.91 1.69
CA HIS A 359 -13.28 5.05 3.14
C HIS A 359 -12.20 4.34 3.98
N LEU A 360 -10.95 4.38 3.50
CA LEU A 360 -9.77 3.78 4.16
C LEU A 360 -8.90 4.81 4.87
N ASN A 361 -9.13 6.11 4.65
CA ASN A 361 -8.33 7.15 5.30
C ASN A 361 -8.56 7.14 6.82
N PRO A 362 -7.52 6.88 7.65
CA PRO A 362 -7.68 6.75 9.10
C PRO A 362 -7.85 8.09 9.82
N LYS A 363 -7.69 9.21 9.11
CA LYS A 363 -7.75 10.55 9.67
C LYS A 363 -9.12 10.84 10.29
N PRO A 364 -9.16 11.51 11.46
CA PRO A 364 -10.42 11.86 12.09
C PRO A 364 -11.24 12.81 11.23
N LYS A 365 -12.55 12.60 11.21
CA LYS A 365 -13.53 13.55 10.68
C LYS A 365 -13.73 14.70 11.65
N LEU A 366 -13.63 14.44 12.95
CA LEU A 366 -13.76 15.45 13.99
C LEU A 366 -12.76 15.19 15.12
N ILE A 367 -12.11 16.24 15.58
CA ILE A 367 -11.31 16.25 16.80
C ILE A 367 -12.09 17.02 17.85
N LEU A 368 -12.43 16.35 18.95
CA LEU A 368 -13.12 16.91 20.09
C LEU A 368 -12.11 17.26 21.17
N ILE A 369 -11.88 18.55 21.36
CA ILE A 369 -11.02 19.08 22.40
C ILE A 369 -11.84 19.25 23.68
N VAL A 370 -11.40 18.61 24.75
CA VAL A 370 -12.04 18.68 26.07
C VAL A 370 -11.05 19.10 27.15
N GLU A 371 -11.56 19.72 28.21
CA GLU A 371 -10.74 20.30 29.26
C GLU A 371 -10.04 19.27 30.17
N GLY A 372 -10.76 18.21 30.53
CA GLY A 372 -10.32 17.27 31.55
C GLY A 372 -10.59 15.79 31.23
N LYS A 373 -10.09 14.95 32.14
CA LYS A 373 -10.20 13.49 32.04
C LYS A 373 -11.64 12.99 32.23
N GLY A 374 -12.48 13.76 32.92
CA GLY A 374 -13.89 13.41 33.09
C GLY A 374 -14.61 13.37 31.74
N GLU A 375 -14.51 14.44 30.96
CA GLU A 375 -15.11 14.58 29.64
C GLU A 375 -14.54 13.57 28.66
N GLU A 376 -13.22 13.38 28.68
CA GLU A 376 -12.51 12.41 27.85
C GLU A 376 -13.06 10.98 28.02
N GLU A 377 -13.38 10.58 29.25
CA GLU A 377 -13.92 9.26 29.55
C GLU A 377 -15.45 9.18 29.37
N GLN A 378 -16.19 10.22 29.78
CA GLN A 378 -17.66 10.13 29.85
C GLN A 378 -18.35 10.53 28.54
N PHE A 379 -17.78 11.40 27.68
CA PHE A 379 -18.43 11.78 26.42
C PHE A 379 -18.57 10.62 25.43
N PRO A 380 -17.52 9.81 25.16
CA PRO A 380 -17.66 8.61 24.35
C PRO A 380 -18.69 7.64 24.93
N ARG A 381 -18.68 7.49 26.25
CA ARG A 381 -19.58 6.57 26.96
C ARG A 381 -21.04 7.00 26.83
N LEU A 382 -21.34 8.29 27.01
CA LEU A 382 -22.67 8.84 26.79
C LEU A 382 -23.10 8.68 25.32
N SER A 383 -22.20 8.88 24.38
CA SER A 383 -22.47 8.64 22.95
C SER A 383 -22.86 7.18 22.67
N GLU A 384 -22.12 6.24 23.22
CA GLU A 384 -22.32 4.82 22.98
C GLU A 384 -23.56 4.30 23.70
N GLU A 385 -23.74 4.62 24.99
CA GLU A 385 -24.83 4.08 25.81
C GLU A 385 -26.19 4.75 25.56
N LEU A 386 -26.22 6.04 25.17
CA LEU A 386 -27.49 6.75 24.88
C LEU A 386 -27.87 6.72 23.41
N PHE A 387 -26.89 6.90 22.51
CA PHE A 387 -27.16 7.06 21.07
C PHE A 387 -26.69 5.86 20.22
N GLY A 388 -26.01 4.88 20.81
CA GLY A 388 -25.52 3.70 20.09
C GLY A 388 -24.32 3.99 19.16
N TYR A 389 -23.69 5.15 19.29
CA TYR A 389 -22.58 5.56 18.43
C TYR A 389 -21.24 5.53 19.16
N SER A 390 -20.30 4.80 18.60
CA SER A 390 -18.91 4.78 19.06
C SER A 390 -18.13 5.91 18.36
N PHE A 391 -17.46 6.76 19.14
CA PHE A 391 -16.65 7.87 18.64
C PHE A 391 -15.58 7.43 17.62
N PRO A 392 -14.75 6.40 17.89
CA PRO A 392 -13.81 5.88 16.90
C PRO A 392 -14.46 5.44 15.58
N LYS A 393 -15.64 4.80 15.63
CA LYS A 393 -16.36 4.37 14.40
C LYS A 393 -16.88 5.54 13.57
N LEU A 394 -17.19 6.66 14.22
CA LEU A 394 -17.56 7.91 13.56
C LEU A 394 -16.35 8.73 13.08
N GLY A 395 -15.13 8.31 13.40
CA GLY A 395 -13.92 9.09 13.13
C GLY A 395 -13.81 10.32 14.03
N ILE A 396 -14.28 10.21 15.29
CA ILE A 396 -14.10 11.24 16.32
C ILE A 396 -12.88 10.88 17.18
N GLU A 397 -11.89 11.76 17.20
CA GLU A 397 -10.74 11.70 18.11
C GLU A 397 -10.95 12.67 19.27
N ILE A 398 -10.73 12.25 20.51
CA ILE A 398 -10.76 13.16 21.67
C ILE A 398 -9.34 13.57 22.04
N VAL A 399 -9.15 14.87 22.29
CA VAL A 399 -7.91 15.42 22.82
C VAL A 399 -8.19 16.12 24.14
N ASN A 400 -7.62 15.60 25.22
CA ASN A 400 -7.69 16.21 26.54
C ASN A 400 -6.56 17.22 26.72
N ILE A 401 -6.90 18.48 27.02
CA ILE A 401 -5.92 19.57 27.16
C ILE A 401 -5.36 19.75 28.57
N SER A 402 -5.85 18.98 29.55
CA SER A 402 -5.46 19.04 30.97
C SER A 402 -5.51 20.46 31.54
N GLY A 403 -6.61 21.16 31.26
CA GLY A 403 -6.84 22.56 31.63
C GLY A 403 -6.34 23.57 30.58
N VAL A 404 -6.96 24.75 30.56
CA VAL A 404 -6.67 25.83 29.59
C VAL A 404 -5.19 26.22 29.55
N ALA A 405 -4.47 26.11 30.69
CA ALA A 405 -3.04 26.42 30.76
C ALA A 405 -2.16 25.47 29.94
N GLY A 406 -2.56 24.21 29.75
CA GLY A 406 -1.81 23.19 29.02
C GLY A 406 -1.57 23.53 27.54
N PHE A 407 -2.44 24.37 26.94
CA PHE A 407 -2.39 24.74 25.52
C PHE A 407 -1.99 26.19 25.23
N THR A 408 -1.98 27.06 26.25
CA THR A 408 -1.56 28.46 26.10
C THR A 408 -0.05 28.66 25.96
N GLY A 409 0.77 27.59 25.96
CA GLY A 409 2.23 27.71 25.89
C GLY A 409 2.82 28.48 27.09
N ARG A 410 4.16 28.64 27.11
CA ARG A 410 4.82 29.41 28.20
C ARG A 410 4.54 30.91 28.05
N LYS A 411 4.20 31.56 29.17
CA LYS A 411 3.94 33.01 29.27
C LYS A 411 5.14 33.81 28.70
N GLY A 412 5.03 34.33 27.48
CA GLY A 412 5.99 35.28 26.90
C GLY A 412 6.03 35.33 25.38
N PHE A 413 5.85 34.20 24.69
CA PHE A 413 6.14 34.10 23.24
C PHE A 413 4.99 33.57 22.36
N ASP A 414 4.10 32.71 22.88
CA ASP A 414 3.05 32.10 22.04
C ASP A 414 1.78 31.78 22.85
N ARG A 415 1.27 32.78 23.59
CA ARG A 415 0.27 32.59 24.66
C ARG A 415 -1.05 31.90 24.25
N TYR A 416 -1.36 31.80 22.95
CA TYR A 416 -2.59 31.18 22.43
C TYR A 416 -2.43 30.64 20.99
N GLY A 417 -1.26 30.80 20.36
CA GLY A 417 -1.10 30.51 18.93
C GLY A 417 -1.07 29.01 18.63
N ALA A 418 -0.84 28.14 19.61
CA ALA A 418 -0.85 26.69 19.41
C ALA A 418 -2.25 26.17 19.04
N LEU A 419 -3.30 26.59 19.77
CA LEU A 419 -4.68 26.17 19.49
C LEU A 419 -5.19 26.75 18.16
N GLU A 420 -4.88 28.02 17.88
CA GLU A 420 -5.18 28.65 16.60
C GLU A 420 -4.53 27.90 15.42
N LYS A 421 -3.22 27.61 15.51
CA LYS A 421 -2.47 26.86 14.49
C LYS A 421 -3.00 25.44 14.33
N PHE A 422 -3.34 24.78 15.43
CA PHE A 422 -3.90 23.42 15.44
C PHE A 422 -5.24 23.39 14.71
N ILE A 423 -6.19 24.25 15.11
CA ILE A 423 -7.51 24.33 14.48
C ILE A 423 -7.35 24.64 12.99
N ASP A 424 -6.56 25.67 12.65
CA ASP A 424 -6.40 26.08 11.26
C ASP A 424 -5.79 24.98 10.38
N TYR A 425 -4.79 24.26 10.89
CA TYR A 425 -4.18 23.13 10.21
C TYR A 425 -5.18 22.00 9.92
N TYR A 426 -5.93 21.57 10.94
CA TYR A 426 -6.89 20.47 10.79
C TYR A 426 -8.10 20.87 9.95
N HIS A 427 -8.57 22.11 10.07
CA HIS A 427 -9.63 22.68 9.24
C HIS A 427 -9.21 22.77 7.77
N ASN A 428 -7.97 23.19 7.48
CA ASN A 428 -7.42 23.15 6.12
C ASN A 428 -7.35 21.72 5.56
N ARG A 429 -7.18 20.74 6.45
CA ARG A 429 -7.22 19.32 6.16
C ARG A 429 -8.65 18.75 6.25
N GLN A 430 -9.71 19.54 6.37
CA GLN A 430 -11.10 19.04 6.37
C GLN A 430 -11.46 18.14 7.57
N THR A 431 -10.74 18.28 8.67
CA THR A 431 -11.11 17.71 9.97
C THR A 431 -11.71 18.81 10.80
N ILE A 432 -12.93 18.65 11.30
CA ILE A 432 -13.56 19.64 12.18
C ILE A 432 -12.86 19.59 13.54
N VAL A 433 -12.45 20.71 14.08
CA VAL A 433 -11.99 20.80 15.47
C VAL A 433 -13.09 21.45 16.30
N PHE A 434 -13.70 20.65 17.17
CA PHE A 434 -14.76 21.08 18.09
C PHE A 434 -14.18 21.22 19.50
N VAL A 435 -14.41 22.36 20.15
CA VAL A 435 -13.81 22.70 21.44
C VAL A 435 -14.89 22.81 22.51
N VAL A 436 -14.72 22.11 23.63
CA VAL A 436 -15.59 22.19 24.81
C VAL A 436 -14.77 22.66 26.00
N LEU A 437 -15.17 23.77 26.63
CA LEU A 437 -14.48 24.34 27.78
C LEU A 437 -15.47 24.76 28.86
N ASP A 438 -15.03 24.72 30.12
CA ASP A 438 -15.72 25.42 31.20
C ASP A 438 -15.60 26.94 30.98
N ASN A 439 -16.67 27.68 31.23
CA ASN A 439 -16.69 29.13 31.13
C ASN A 439 -16.06 29.79 32.37
N GLU A 440 -14.78 29.52 32.58
CA GLU A 440 -13.99 30.06 33.68
C GLU A 440 -12.81 30.91 33.18
N GLY A 441 -12.50 31.98 33.95
CA GLY A 441 -11.31 32.78 33.75
C GLY A 441 -11.26 33.53 32.42
N ARG A 442 -10.53 33.00 31.43
CA ARG A 442 -10.22 33.68 30.15
C ARG A 442 -10.83 33.01 28.93
N THR A 443 -11.65 31.98 29.09
CA THR A 443 -12.17 31.17 27.97
C THR A 443 -13.02 31.96 26.98
N GLU A 444 -13.82 32.93 27.43
CA GLU A 444 -14.56 33.84 26.53
C GLU A 444 -13.63 34.67 25.63
N ASN A 445 -12.53 35.18 26.18
CA ASN A 445 -11.52 35.90 25.40
C ASN A 445 -10.80 34.98 24.40
N ILE A 446 -10.60 33.71 24.77
CA ILE A 446 -10.01 32.70 23.88
C ILE A 446 -10.97 32.42 22.72
N LYS A 447 -12.26 32.19 23.00
CA LYS A 447 -13.30 31.99 21.98
C LYS A 447 -13.34 33.15 20.99
N ASN A 448 -13.46 34.38 21.50
CA ASN A 448 -13.52 35.58 20.67
C ASN A 448 -12.25 35.77 19.81
N LYS A 449 -11.08 35.40 20.34
CA LYS A 449 -9.85 35.46 19.55
C LYS A 449 -9.82 34.43 18.43
N LEU A 450 -10.24 33.19 18.70
CA LEU A 450 -10.20 32.11 17.71
C LEU A 450 -11.16 32.34 16.55
N ILE A 451 -12.39 32.79 16.82
CA ILE A 451 -13.39 33.05 15.76
C ILE A 451 -13.01 34.23 14.87
N ASN A 452 -12.22 35.18 15.38
CA ASN A 452 -11.78 36.36 14.63
C ASN A 452 -10.35 36.21 14.08
N ALA A 453 -9.66 35.10 14.34
CA ALA A 453 -8.31 34.89 13.85
C ALA A 453 -8.36 34.56 12.34
N PRO A 454 -7.59 35.25 11.48
CA PRO A 454 -7.54 34.92 10.06
C PRO A 454 -6.81 33.60 9.84
N SER A 455 -7.35 32.73 8.99
CA SER A 455 -6.66 31.51 8.58
C SER A 455 -5.38 31.85 7.80
N LYS A 456 -4.30 31.13 8.11
CA LYS A 456 -3.00 31.19 7.42
C LYS A 456 -2.97 30.29 6.20
N TYR A 457 -3.68 29.16 6.26
CA TYR A 457 -3.76 28.21 5.16
C TYR A 457 -4.81 28.61 4.10
N TYR A 458 -5.89 29.28 4.50
CA TYR A 458 -6.96 29.70 3.61
C TYR A 458 -7.39 31.15 3.86
N LYS A 459 -6.76 32.08 3.13
CA LYS A 459 -6.80 33.52 3.45
C LYS A 459 -8.19 34.16 3.45
N THR A 460 -9.18 33.57 2.78
CA THR A 460 -10.55 34.10 2.65
C THR A 460 -11.47 33.74 3.81
N ARG A 461 -11.00 32.97 4.81
CA ARG A 461 -11.81 32.62 6.00
C ARG A 461 -11.09 32.89 7.32
N PHE A 462 -11.87 32.89 8.39
CA PHE A 462 -11.36 32.79 9.76
C PHE A 462 -10.99 31.34 10.12
N VAL A 463 -10.23 31.18 11.21
CA VAL A 463 -9.70 29.89 11.66
C VAL A 463 -10.82 28.91 12.01
N THR A 464 -11.89 29.39 12.64
CA THR A 464 -13.06 28.60 13.04
C THR A 464 -14.31 29.47 13.09
N LYS A 465 -15.43 28.90 13.53
CA LYS A 465 -16.71 29.59 13.73
C LYS A 465 -17.26 29.33 15.12
N SER A 466 -18.16 30.20 15.58
CA SER A 466 -18.70 30.15 16.94
C SER A 466 -19.37 28.80 17.27
N GLU A 467 -19.97 28.15 16.27
CA GLU A 467 -20.62 26.85 16.40
C GLU A 467 -19.71 25.72 16.88
N TYR A 468 -18.40 25.82 16.63
CA TYR A 468 -17.43 24.78 16.97
C TYR A 468 -16.76 25.01 18.32
N ILE A 469 -17.18 26.04 19.07
CA ILE A 469 -16.68 26.31 20.42
C ILE A 469 -17.88 26.34 21.38
N HIS A 470 -17.98 25.32 22.22
CA HIS A 470 -18.97 25.24 23.28
C HIS A 470 -18.37 25.68 24.61
N LEU A 471 -19.02 26.65 25.24
CA LEU A 471 -18.74 27.11 26.60
C LEU A 471 -19.98 26.83 27.44
N TRP A 472 -19.81 26.23 28.61
CA TRP A 472 -20.91 26.01 29.56
C TRP A 472 -21.42 27.34 30.14
N GLU A 473 -22.71 27.61 30.09
CA GLU A 473 -23.34 28.88 30.47
C GLU A 473 -23.16 29.21 31.96
N ARG A 474 -23.37 28.22 32.84
CA ARG A 474 -23.25 28.31 34.30
C ARG A 474 -21.86 27.90 34.78
N LYS A 475 -20.84 28.30 34.01
CA LYS A 475 -19.40 28.11 34.24
C LYS A 475 -18.91 26.68 34.11
N THR A 476 -19.57 25.70 34.74
CA THR A 476 -19.12 24.30 34.69
C THR A 476 -20.16 23.38 34.08
N ILE A 477 -19.67 22.26 33.54
CA ILE A 477 -20.50 21.16 33.05
C ILE A 477 -21.53 20.70 34.09
N GLU A 478 -21.20 20.65 35.38
CA GLU A 478 -22.11 20.15 36.39
C GLU A 478 -23.33 21.07 36.56
N PHE A 479 -23.13 22.38 36.67
CA PHE A 479 -24.22 23.33 36.93
C PHE A 479 -25.14 23.58 35.74
N ASP A 480 -24.64 23.38 34.53
CA ASP A 480 -25.42 23.46 33.29
C ASP A 480 -26.31 22.26 33.07
N ASN A 481 -25.83 21.10 33.50
CA ASN A 481 -26.46 19.84 33.13
C ASN A 481 -27.29 19.25 34.24
N PHE A 482 -26.98 19.49 35.50
CA PHE A 482 -27.56 18.76 36.62
C PHE A 482 -28.25 19.69 37.63
N SER A 483 -29.34 19.19 38.19
CA SER A 483 -30.02 19.82 39.32
C SER A 483 -29.14 19.82 40.58
N ILE A 484 -29.45 20.73 41.49
CA ILE A 484 -28.77 20.86 42.78
C ILE A 484 -28.86 19.54 43.56
N GLU A 485 -30.00 18.84 43.47
CA GLU A 485 -30.25 17.54 44.09
C GLU A 485 -29.40 16.43 43.47
N GLU A 486 -29.26 16.39 42.14
CA GLU A 486 -28.41 15.43 41.44
C GLU A 486 -26.94 15.59 41.83
N ILE A 487 -26.44 16.84 41.87
CA ILE A 487 -25.06 17.16 42.25
C ILE A 487 -24.81 16.77 43.71
N ALA A 488 -25.69 17.15 44.64
CA ALA A 488 -25.57 16.82 46.06
C ALA A 488 -25.53 15.29 46.29
N ARG A 489 -26.40 14.55 45.59
CA ARG A 489 -26.44 13.08 45.65
C ARG A 489 -25.16 12.48 45.10
N ALA A 490 -24.68 12.94 43.94
CA ALA A 490 -23.46 12.43 43.32
C ALA A 490 -22.23 12.71 44.19
N MET A 491 -22.09 13.93 44.74
CA MET A 491 -21.00 14.29 45.67
C MET A 491 -21.03 13.45 46.94
N SER A 492 -22.22 13.16 47.49
CA SER A 492 -22.37 12.28 48.65
C SER A 492 -21.92 10.85 48.34
N ASN A 493 -22.29 10.33 47.16
CA ASN A 493 -21.96 8.97 46.72
C ASN A 493 -20.44 8.75 46.57
N ILE A 494 -19.72 9.73 46.01
CA ILE A 494 -18.27 9.60 45.78
C ILE A 494 -17.42 9.79 47.05
N ASN A 495 -18.02 10.33 48.12
CA ASN A 495 -17.32 10.70 49.35
C ASN A 495 -17.20 9.57 50.39
N LYS A 496 -17.61 8.34 50.05
CA LYS A 496 -17.47 7.13 50.91
C LYS A 496 -17.97 7.34 52.36
N GLY A 497 -19.05 8.11 52.54
CA GLY A 497 -19.69 8.32 53.84
C GLY A 497 -19.04 9.36 54.77
N LYS A 498 -18.04 10.13 54.33
CA LYS A 498 -17.39 11.15 55.19
C LYS A 498 -18.26 12.38 55.47
N TYR A 499 -19.07 12.78 54.50
CA TYR A 499 -20.01 13.90 54.58
C TYR A 499 -21.14 13.65 53.58
N VAL A 500 -22.37 13.98 53.98
CA VAL A 500 -23.56 13.94 53.14
C VAL A 500 -23.86 15.35 52.69
N PHE A 501 -23.62 15.63 51.41
CA PHE A 501 -23.91 16.92 50.80
C PHE A 501 -25.41 17.11 50.66
N THR A 502 -25.89 18.27 51.08
CA THR A 502 -27.30 18.65 50.98
C THR A 502 -27.53 19.56 49.77
N PRO A 503 -28.75 19.66 49.22
CA PRO A 503 -29.06 20.64 48.20
C PRO A 503 -28.69 22.07 48.60
N GLY A 504 -28.89 22.44 49.87
CA GLY A 504 -28.48 23.75 50.39
C GLY A 504 -26.96 24.01 50.34
N ASP A 505 -26.12 22.98 50.53
CA ASP A 505 -24.66 23.12 50.37
C ASP A 505 -24.30 23.49 48.91
N ILE A 506 -24.97 22.86 47.94
CA ILE A 506 -24.73 23.09 46.50
C ILE A 506 -25.34 24.43 46.05
N GLU A 507 -26.51 24.80 46.56
CA GLU A 507 -27.16 26.07 46.24
C GLU A 507 -26.32 27.27 46.70
N ASN A 508 -25.81 27.22 47.94
CA ASN A 508 -24.89 28.25 48.45
C ASN A 508 -23.61 28.33 47.60
N CYS A 509 -23.05 27.18 47.23
CA CYS A 509 -21.88 27.09 46.36
C CYS A 509 -22.15 27.72 44.97
N GLN A 510 -23.32 27.49 44.38
CA GLN A 510 -23.72 28.07 43.10
C GLN A 510 -23.98 29.59 43.19
N GLN A 511 -24.49 30.09 44.32
CA GLN A 511 -24.65 31.53 44.53
C GLN A 511 -23.30 32.23 44.67
N GLU A 512 -22.37 31.64 45.42
CA GLU A 512 -20.99 32.13 45.52
C GLU A 512 -20.25 32.07 44.18
N SER A 513 -20.57 31.07 43.34
CA SER A 513 -19.95 30.91 42.03
C SER A 513 -20.29 32.01 41.04
N LYS A 514 -21.34 32.80 41.27
CA LYS A 514 -21.64 33.98 40.45
C LYS A 514 -20.61 35.10 40.61
N ASN A 515 -19.92 35.17 41.75
CA ASN A 515 -19.10 36.33 42.13
C ASN A 515 -17.58 36.13 41.96
N ILE A 516 -17.08 34.89 41.88
CA ILE A 516 -15.64 34.59 41.81
C ILE A 516 -15.37 33.60 40.65
N ALA A 517 -14.18 33.65 40.06
CA ALA A 517 -13.74 32.76 38.97
C ALA A 517 -12.81 31.66 39.52
N THR A 518 -13.36 30.73 40.29
CA THR A 518 -12.61 29.62 40.90
C THR A 518 -13.42 28.33 40.85
N ASP A 519 -12.76 27.17 40.95
CA ASP A 519 -13.42 25.87 41.02
C ASP A 519 -14.22 25.68 42.34
N HIS A 520 -15.50 26.05 42.31
CA HIS A 520 -16.35 26.16 43.50
C HIS A 520 -16.72 24.80 44.10
N LEU A 521 -16.98 23.78 43.26
CA LEU A 521 -17.33 22.44 43.74
C LEU A 521 -16.12 21.75 44.39
N SER A 522 -14.92 21.90 43.82
CA SER A 522 -13.71 21.36 44.46
C SER A 522 -13.42 22.04 45.79
N ARG A 523 -13.63 23.37 45.88
CA ARG A 523 -13.47 24.10 47.14
C ARG A 523 -14.45 23.61 48.21
N LEU A 524 -15.75 23.57 47.89
CA LEU A 524 -16.78 23.07 48.81
C LEU A 524 -16.46 21.66 49.28
N TYR A 525 -16.09 20.77 48.35
CA TYR A 525 -15.76 19.39 48.68
C TYR A 525 -14.56 19.31 49.64
N LYS A 526 -13.52 20.10 49.40
CA LYS A 526 -12.33 20.15 50.26
C LYS A 526 -12.63 20.70 51.65
N GLU A 527 -13.44 21.74 51.74
CA GLU A 527 -13.86 22.34 53.02
C GLU A 527 -14.67 21.36 53.87
N LYS A 528 -15.57 20.60 53.25
CA LYS A 528 -16.44 19.65 53.97
C LYS A 528 -15.78 18.31 54.28
N THR A 529 -14.81 17.88 53.47
CA THR A 529 -14.24 16.51 53.58
C THR A 529 -12.77 16.47 53.95
N GLY A 530 -12.03 17.55 53.76
CA GLY A 530 -10.57 17.62 53.91
C GLY A 530 -9.76 17.05 52.73
N TYR A 531 -10.42 16.61 51.64
CA TYR A 531 -9.76 16.00 50.47
C TYR A 531 -10.12 16.74 49.18
N ASP A 532 -9.27 16.63 48.16
CA ASP A 532 -9.58 17.19 46.84
C ASP A 532 -10.70 16.38 46.15
N LEU A 533 -11.57 17.08 45.41
CA LEU A 533 -12.68 16.47 44.69
C LEU A 533 -12.17 15.59 43.54
N PRO A 534 -12.52 14.29 43.50
CA PRO A 534 -12.20 13.44 42.37
C PRO A 534 -13.16 13.75 41.20
N LYS A 535 -12.93 14.85 40.47
CA LYS A 535 -13.79 15.32 39.37
C LYS A 535 -14.19 14.23 38.37
N PRO A 536 -13.28 13.35 37.89
CA PRO A 536 -13.67 12.27 36.97
C PRO A 536 -14.71 11.31 37.58
N ARG A 537 -14.62 11.05 38.89
CA ARG A 537 -15.62 10.20 39.58
C ARG A 537 -16.94 10.92 39.78
N LEU A 538 -16.93 12.23 40.02
CA LEU A 538 -18.15 13.03 40.09
C LEU A 538 -18.89 12.98 38.75
N LEU A 539 -18.21 13.31 37.65
CA LEU A 539 -18.82 13.31 36.33
C LEU A 539 -19.26 11.90 35.90
N LYS A 540 -18.52 10.86 36.28
CA LYS A 540 -18.97 9.46 36.10
C LYS A 540 -20.27 9.19 36.84
N ALA A 541 -20.38 9.54 38.13
CA ALA A 541 -21.60 9.30 38.91
C ALA A 541 -22.80 10.07 38.35
N LEU A 542 -22.58 11.28 37.84
CA LEU A 542 -23.59 12.07 37.16
C LEU A 542 -24.00 11.45 35.81
N SER A 543 -23.03 10.99 35.01
CA SER A 543 -23.27 10.30 33.75
C SER A 543 -24.00 8.96 33.93
N ASP A 544 -23.68 8.21 34.99
CA ASP A 544 -24.40 6.99 35.39
C ASP A 544 -25.88 7.29 35.63
N SER A 545 -26.21 8.45 36.21
CA SER A 545 -27.59 8.90 36.41
C SER A 545 -28.31 9.24 35.10
N ILE A 546 -27.61 9.85 34.13
CA ILE A 546 -28.16 10.13 32.79
C ILE A 546 -28.49 8.80 32.09
N ILE A 547 -27.53 7.87 32.06
CA ILE A 547 -27.67 6.57 31.41
C ILE A 547 -28.81 5.76 32.02
N ALA A 548 -28.87 5.68 33.35
CA ALA A 548 -29.95 4.98 34.05
C ALA A 548 -31.34 5.54 33.73
N ASN A 549 -31.43 6.83 33.39
CA ASN A 549 -32.66 7.52 33.04
C ASN A 549 -32.75 7.86 31.54
N GLY A 550 -32.03 7.15 30.66
CA GLY A 550 -31.85 7.55 29.26
C GLY A 550 -33.14 7.80 28.47
N LYS A 551 -34.26 7.16 28.83
CA LYS A 551 -35.58 7.43 28.23
C LYS A 551 -36.09 8.85 28.44
N ASN A 552 -35.65 9.53 29.50
CA ASN A 552 -36.03 10.91 29.82
C ASN A 552 -35.09 11.93 29.17
N GLU A 553 -33.96 11.47 28.63
CA GLU A 553 -32.93 12.32 28.03
C GLU A 553 -33.20 12.59 26.54
N ILE A 554 -34.15 11.85 25.95
CA ILE A 554 -34.62 12.00 24.58
C ILE A 554 -36.14 12.21 24.64
N ASP A 555 -36.63 13.30 24.06
CA ASP A 555 -38.06 13.58 24.03
C ASP A 555 -38.83 12.69 23.04
N SER A 556 -40.16 12.85 23.01
CA SER A 556 -41.04 12.07 22.11
C SER A 556 -40.75 12.29 20.62
N SER A 557 -40.02 13.34 20.26
CA SER A 557 -39.62 13.66 18.89
C SER A 557 -38.23 13.12 18.56
N GLY A 558 -37.58 12.42 19.49
CA GLY A 558 -36.22 11.91 19.33
C GLY A 558 -35.14 12.97 19.56
N VAL A 559 -35.49 14.13 20.12
CA VAL A 559 -34.55 15.24 20.34
C VAL A 559 -33.96 15.14 21.74
N PRO A 560 -32.62 15.22 21.89
CA PRO A 560 -31.99 15.24 23.21
C PRO A 560 -32.45 16.45 24.01
N VAL A 561 -32.69 16.29 25.31
CA VAL A 561 -33.28 17.33 26.16
C VAL A 561 -32.20 18.09 26.95
N ARG A 562 -31.32 17.37 27.64
CA ARG A 562 -30.28 17.93 28.51
C ARG A 562 -29.14 18.55 27.69
N PRO A 563 -28.52 19.67 28.11
CA PRO A 563 -27.50 20.36 27.31
C PRO A 563 -26.33 19.46 26.85
N ILE A 564 -25.80 18.60 27.71
CA ILE A 564 -24.73 17.65 27.40
C ILE A 564 -25.17 16.62 26.36
N THR A 565 -26.41 16.12 26.45
CA THR A 565 -26.94 15.16 25.47
C THR A 565 -27.15 15.81 24.10
N LYS A 566 -27.59 17.09 24.08
CA LYS A 566 -27.67 17.91 22.86
C LYS A 566 -26.29 18.14 22.25
N LEU A 567 -25.29 18.45 23.07
CA LEU A 567 -23.90 18.64 22.65
C LEU A 567 -23.34 17.36 22.01
N ILE A 568 -23.48 16.22 22.68
CA ILE A 568 -23.01 14.92 22.17
C ILE A 568 -23.70 14.58 20.84
N HIS A 569 -25.03 14.73 20.77
CA HIS A 569 -25.77 14.50 19.53
C HIS A 569 -25.31 15.42 18.38
N ARG A 570 -25.00 16.68 18.67
CA ARG A 570 -24.43 17.62 17.70
C ARG A 570 -23.06 17.16 17.20
N ILE A 571 -22.18 16.73 18.10
CA ILE A 571 -20.84 16.23 17.75
C ILE A 571 -20.97 15.00 16.84
N ILE A 572 -21.86 14.05 17.19
CA ILE A 572 -22.17 12.88 16.37
C ILE A 572 -22.64 13.30 14.96
N THR A 573 -23.57 14.25 14.88
CA THR A 573 -24.14 14.75 13.61
C THR A 573 -23.08 15.45 12.75
N LEU A 574 -22.19 16.24 13.36
CA LEU A 574 -21.09 16.89 12.64
C LEU A 574 -20.10 15.87 12.09
N ALA A 575 -19.71 14.87 12.90
CA ALA A 575 -18.79 13.84 12.46
C ALA A 575 -19.38 12.93 11.37
N SER A 576 -20.67 12.60 11.47
CA SER A 576 -21.34 11.73 10.48
C SER A 576 -21.48 12.40 9.10
N THR A 577 -21.67 13.72 9.08
CA THR A 577 -21.87 14.51 7.86
C THR A 577 -20.57 15.11 7.28
N ASN A 578 -19.47 15.14 8.04
CA ASN A 578 -18.18 15.59 7.55
C ASN A 578 -17.47 14.51 6.71
N HIS A 579 -17.86 14.38 5.45
CA HIS A 579 -17.21 13.49 4.49
C HIS A 579 -15.87 14.07 4.03
N GLN A 580 -14.80 13.28 4.12
CA GLN A 580 -13.49 13.68 3.59
C GLN A 580 -13.55 13.81 2.06
N PRO A 581 -12.89 14.82 1.45
CA PRO A 581 -12.98 15.07 0.02
C PRO A 581 -12.27 14.00 -0.80
N THR A 582 -12.86 13.59 -1.91
CA THR A 582 -12.26 12.63 -2.86
C THR A 582 -11.54 13.30 -4.02
N CYS A 583 -11.59 14.63 -4.11
CA CYS A 583 -10.87 15.41 -5.11
C CYS A 583 -10.62 16.86 -4.64
N PHE A 584 -9.76 17.56 -5.36
CA PHE A 584 -9.38 18.94 -5.06
C PHE A 584 -10.54 19.92 -5.15
N GLU A 585 -11.46 19.72 -6.11
CA GLU A 585 -12.63 20.59 -6.26
C GLU A 585 -13.53 20.55 -5.03
N ILE A 586 -13.86 19.34 -4.53
CA ILE A 586 -14.65 19.17 -3.30
C ILE A 586 -13.90 19.79 -2.11
N TRP A 587 -12.60 19.52 -1.99
CA TRP A 587 -11.77 20.12 -0.94
C TRP A 587 -11.87 21.64 -0.96
N LYS A 588 -11.70 22.26 -2.13
CA LYS A 588 -11.73 23.72 -2.31
C LYS A 588 -13.12 24.29 -2.01
N LYS A 589 -14.17 23.68 -2.56
CA LYS A 589 -15.57 24.07 -2.29
C LYS A 589 -15.88 24.08 -0.81
N ASN A 590 -15.41 23.09 -0.06
CA ASN A 590 -15.62 23.03 1.38
C ASN A 590 -14.87 24.16 2.11
N GLN A 591 -13.65 24.52 1.68
CA GLN A 591 -12.92 25.66 2.24
C GLN A 591 -13.64 27.00 1.95
N ASP A 592 -14.21 27.15 0.75
CA ASP A 592 -14.94 28.35 0.30
C ASP A 592 -16.35 28.50 0.91
N SER A 593 -16.94 27.42 1.41
CA SER A 593 -18.33 27.41 1.89
C SER A 593 -18.56 28.02 3.27
N GLY A 594 -17.49 28.37 3.99
CA GLY A 594 -17.56 28.75 5.41
C GLY A 594 -17.71 27.56 6.38
N TYR A 595 -17.69 26.32 5.86
CA TYR A 595 -17.90 25.11 6.67
C TYR A 595 -16.85 24.93 7.78
N PHE A 596 -15.61 25.34 7.52
CA PHE A 596 -14.49 25.27 8.49
C PHE A 596 -14.15 26.62 9.15
N GLY A 597 -14.96 27.65 8.97
CA GLY A 597 -14.74 28.98 9.54
C GLY A 597 -15.41 30.05 8.69
N GLU A 598 -15.88 31.12 9.32
CA GLU A 598 -16.63 32.17 8.63
C GLU A 598 -15.80 32.82 7.52
N ILE A 599 -16.44 33.14 6.39
CA ILE A 599 -15.80 33.82 5.27
C ILE A 599 -15.60 35.29 5.64
N LYS A 600 -14.43 35.84 5.30
CA LYS A 600 -14.16 37.26 5.44
C LYS A 600 -14.97 38.00 4.38
N GLU A 601 -15.88 38.86 4.83
CA GLU A 601 -16.58 39.81 3.96
C GLU A 601 -15.62 40.79 3.28
#